data_AF-A0A841LSS5-F1
#
_entry.id   AF-A0A841LSS5-F1
#
_cell.length_a   1.000
_cell.length_b   1.000
_cell.length_c   1.000
_cell.angle_alpha   90.00
_cell.angle_beta   90.00
_cell.angle_gamma   90.00
#
_symmetry.space_group_name_H-M   'P 1'
#
loop_
_entity.id
_entity.type
_entity.pdbx_description
1 polymer ?
#
loop_
_entity_poly.entity_id
_entity_poly.type
_entity_poly.pdbx_seq_one_letter_code
_entity_poly.pdbx_strand_id
1 'polypeptide(L)'
;MEKSFPSMEEKAANLLYFVVKNHSFSDGNKRIAAFLFVWFLDKNKMLYREDGTKRIADNALVALTLLIAESDPKEKEMMVKVVINLINHKN
;
A
#
# COMPACT_ATOMS: atom_id res chain seq x y z
N MET A 1 -19.88 17.84 -5.07
CA MET A 1 -18.71 17.13 -4.53
C MET A 1 -17.66 17.09 -5.62
N GLU A 2 -16.57 17.84 -5.46
CA GLU A 2 -15.43 17.74 -6.37
C GLU A 2 -14.87 16.31 -6.30
N LYS A 3 -14.87 15.62 -7.43
CA LYS A 3 -14.22 14.32 -7.58
C LYS A 3 -12.72 14.56 -7.60
N SER A 4 -12.12 14.75 -6.41
CA SER A 4 -10.67 14.79 -6.27
C SER A 4 -10.13 13.46 -6.77
N PHE A 5 -9.28 13.50 -7.80
CA PHE A 5 -8.64 12.30 -8.30
C PHE A 5 -7.74 11.73 -7.20
N PRO A 6 -7.76 10.40 -6.97
CA PRO A 6 -7.02 9.84 -5.86
C PRO A 6 -5.53 10.12 -6.01
N SER A 7 -4.88 10.49 -4.90
CA SER A 7 -3.45 10.73 -4.86
C SER A 7 -2.65 9.47 -5.23
N MET A 8 -1.35 9.62 -5.51
CA MET A 8 -0.52 8.45 -5.83
C MET A 8 -0.39 7.52 -4.61
N GLU A 9 -0.37 8.07 -3.40
CA GLU A 9 -0.43 7.33 -2.14
C GLU A 9 -1.76 6.58 -2.00
N GLU A 10 -2.89 7.24 -2.28
CA GLU A 10 -4.20 6.60 -2.23
C GLU A 10 -4.31 5.44 -3.23
N LYS A 11 -3.79 5.63 -4.45
CA LYS A 11 -3.73 4.56 -5.46
C LYS A 11 -2.87 3.39 -5.00
N ALA A 12 -1.68 3.65 -4.46
CA ALA A 12 -0.79 2.62 -3.95
C ALA A 12 -1.43 1.84 -2.78
N ALA A 13 -2.02 2.56 -1.82
CA ALA A 13 -2.68 1.98 -0.66
C ALA A 13 -3.89 1.11 -1.04
N ASN A 14 -4.73 1.59 -1.97
CA ASN A 14 -5.85 0.80 -2.47
C ASN A 14 -5.39 -0.43 -3.27
N LEU A 15 -4.32 -0.31 -4.07
CA LEU A 15 -3.73 -1.45 -4.79
C LEU A 15 -3.31 -2.55 -3.81
N LEU A 16 -2.55 -2.20 -2.76
CA LEU A 16 -2.15 -3.14 -1.72
C LEU A 16 -3.37 -3.76 -1.05
N TYR A 17 -4.33 -2.93 -0.61
CA TYR A 17 -5.53 -3.40 0.07
C TYR A 17 -6.32 -4.42 -0.75
N PHE A 18 -6.66 -4.08 -2.00
CA PHE A 18 -7.54 -4.91 -2.81
C PHE A 18 -6.88 -6.20 -3.27
N VAL A 19 -5.60 -6.18 -3.64
CA VAL A 19 -4.92 -7.42 -4.07
C VAL A 19 -4.80 -8.40 -2.89
N VAL A 20 -4.59 -7.90 -1.67
CA VAL A 20 -4.60 -8.75 -0.47
C VAL A 20 -6.00 -9.27 -0.17
N LYS A 21 -7.02 -8.40 -0.10
CA LYS A 21 -8.37 -8.76 0.38
C LYS A 21 -9.24 -9.50 -0.62
N ASN A 22 -9.18 -9.15 -1.90
CA ASN A 22 -10.11 -9.67 -2.89
C ASN A 22 -9.66 -11.03 -3.46
N HIS A 23 -8.53 -11.58 -2.98
CA HIS A 23 -7.96 -12.82 -3.51
C HIS A 23 -7.90 -12.83 -5.05
N SER A 24 -7.40 -11.73 -5.64
CA SER A 24 -7.42 -11.51 -7.10
C SER A 24 -6.65 -12.55 -7.91
N PHE A 25 -5.81 -13.36 -7.28
CA PHE A 25 -5.04 -14.45 -7.86
C PHE A 25 -5.39 -15.79 -7.19
N SER A 26 -5.18 -16.90 -7.91
CA SER A 26 -5.45 -18.26 -7.41
C SER A 26 -4.65 -18.60 -6.15
N ASP A 27 -3.41 -18.10 -6.03
CA ASP A 27 -2.60 -18.14 -4.81
C ASP A 27 -1.62 -16.96 -4.79
N GLY A 28 -0.96 -16.74 -3.66
CA GLY A 28 0.16 -15.81 -3.56
C GLY A 28 -0.25 -14.35 -3.39
N ASN A 29 -1.53 -14.05 -3.24
CA ASN A 29 -2.09 -12.69 -3.13
C ASN A 29 -1.28 -11.74 -2.24
N LYS A 30 -0.88 -12.18 -1.04
CA LYS A 30 -0.05 -11.39 -0.11
C LYS A 30 1.31 -11.00 -0.71
N ARG A 31 2.02 -11.97 -1.30
CA ARG A 31 3.34 -11.76 -1.92
C ARG A 31 3.22 -10.90 -3.18
N ILE A 32 2.22 -11.18 -4.02
CA ILE A 32 1.96 -10.42 -5.24
C ILE A 32 1.56 -8.98 -4.90
N ALA A 33 0.73 -8.76 -3.88
CA ALA A 33 0.34 -7.42 -3.46
C ALA A 33 1.54 -6.60 -2.97
N ALA A 34 2.38 -7.17 -2.10
CA ALA A 34 3.59 -6.51 -1.63
C ALA A 34 4.54 -6.16 -2.79
N PHE A 35 4.72 -7.08 -3.74
CA PHE A 35 5.53 -6.83 -4.94
C PHE A 35 4.95 -5.70 -5.81
N LEU A 36 3.64 -5.77 -6.14
CA LEU A 36 2.97 -4.76 -6.95
C LEU A 36 2.99 -3.38 -6.28
N PHE A 37 2.87 -3.34 -4.95
CA PHE A 37 2.96 -2.12 -4.17
C PHE A 37 4.36 -1.48 -4.29
N VAL A 38 5.42 -2.25 -4.05
CA VAL A 38 6.81 -1.76 -4.19
C VAL A 38 7.10 -1.33 -5.62
N TRP A 39 6.68 -2.13 -6.61
CA TRP A 39 6.82 -1.81 -8.02
C TRP A 39 6.08 -0.51 -8.38
N PHE A 40 4.86 -0.32 -7.88
CA PHE A 40 4.09 0.89 -8.10
C PHE A 40 4.79 2.13 -7.51
N LEU A 41 5.32 2.03 -6.28
CA LEU A 41 6.06 3.12 -5.67
C LEU A 41 7.33 3.46 -6.46
N ASP A 42 8.07 2.45 -6.92
CA ASP A 42 9.30 2.64 -7.71
C ASP A 42 9.01 3.33 -9.04
N LYS A 43 8.02 2.84 -9.79
CA LYS A 43 7.60 3.41 -11.08
C LYS A 43 7.13 4.85 -10.98
N ASN A 44 6.64 5.26 -9.81
CA ASN A 44 6.19 6.63 -9.56
C ASN A 44 7.19 7.47 -8.77
N LYS A 45 8.45 7.01 -8.61
CA LYS A 45 9.53 7.71 -7.89
C LYS A 45 9.19 8.03 -6.43
N MET A 46 8.42 7.16 -5.79
CA MET A 46 7.97 7.28 -4.39
C MET A 46 8.65 6.27 -3.46
N LEU A 47 9.32 5.26 -4.00
CA LEU A 47 9.93 4.19 -3.18
C LEU A 47 11.06 4.70 -2.28
N TYR A 48 11.79 5.71 -2.73
CA TYR A 48 12.92 6.29 -2.01
C TYR A 48 12.64 7.74 -1.62
N ARG A 49 13.23 8.19 -0.51
CA ARG A 49 13.36 9.60 -0.14
C ARG A 49 14.52 10.24 -0.91
N GLU A 50 14.64 11.56 -0.82
CA GLU A 50 15.73 12.31 -1.47
C GLU A 50 17.12 11.90 -0.97
N ASP A 51 17.21 11.45 0.29
CA ASP A 51 18.43 10.93 0.90
C ASP A 51 18.79 9.48 0.48
N GLY A 52 17.98 8.87 -0.39
CA GLY A 52 18.15 7.49 -0.86
C GLY A 52 17.64 6.42 0.09
N THR A 53 17.07 6.78 1.25
CA THR A 53 16.46 5.80 2.16
C THR A 53 15.12 5.29 1.60
N LYS A 54 14.80 4.01 1.85
CA LYS A 54 13.49 3.46 1.49
C LYS A 54 12.39 4.16 2.27
N ARG A 55 11.29 4.51 1.61
CA ARG A 55 10.14 5.16 2.25
C ARG A 55 9.44 4.25 3.24
N ILE A 56 9.40 2.95 2.94
CA ILE A 56 8.85 1.90 3.80
C ILE A 56 9.92 0.83 4.04
N ALA A 57 10.10 0.45 5.31
CA ALA A 57 10.98 -0.65 5.68
C ALA A 57 10.36 -2.01 5.32
N ASP A 58 11.20 -2.98 4.97
CA ASP A 58 10.73 -4.29 4.46
C ASP A 58 9.87 -5.03 5.50
N ASN A 59 10.24 -4.96 6.78
CA ASN A 59 9.45 -5.53 7.89
C ASN A 59 8.10 -4.82 8.08
N ALA A 60 8.04 -3.50 7.90
CA ALA A 60 6.80 -2.74 7.98
C ALA A 60 5.84 -3.12 6.85
N LEU A 61 6.35 -3.31 5.63
CA LEU A 61 5.53 -3.78 4.50
C LEU A 61 4.95 -5.18 4.75
N VAL A 62 5.77 -6.10 5.28
CA VAL A 62 5.29 -7.43 5.67
C VAL A 62 4.17 -7.33 6.71
N ALA A 63 4.38 -6.54 7.76
CA ALA A 63 3.38 -6.33 8.82
C ALA A 63 2.07 -5.75 8.26
N LEU A 64 2.13 -4.71 7.42
CA LEU A 64 0.95 -4.12 6.80
C LEU A 64 0.18 -5.11 5.93
N THR A 65 0.90 -5.92 5.15
CA THR A 65 0.29 -6.91 4.28
C THR A 65 -0.48 -7.95 5.09
N LEU A 66 0.06 -8.36 6.24
CA LEU A 66 -0.62 -9.26 7.17
C LEU A 66 -1.80 -8.57 7.89
N LEU A 67 -1.63 -7.34 8.37
CA LEU A 67 -2.70 -6.57 9.00
C LEU A 67 -3.90 -6.40 8.07
N ILE A 68 -3.66 -6.06 6.80
CA ILE A 68 -4.71 -6.00 5.78
C ILE A 68 -5.34 -7.37 5.55
N ALA A 69 -4.54 -8.44 5.52
CA ALA A 69 -5.09 -9.79 5.35
C ALA A 69 -6.06 -10.16 6.48
N GLU A 70 -5.73 -9.79 7.72
CA GLU A 70 -6.52 -10.13 8.91
C GLU A 70 -7.63 -9.11 9.25
N SER A 71 -7.61 -7.89 8.71
CA SER A 71 -8.58 -6.83 9.10
C SER A 71 -10.04 -7.16 8.76
N ASP A 72 -11.01 -6.55 9.44
CA ASP A 72 -12.40 -6.63 8.97
C ASP A 72 -12.54 -5.81 7.66
N PRO A 73 -13.26 -6.28 6.62
CA PRO A 73 -13.54 -5.47 5.43
C PRO A 73 -14.13 -4.07 5.70
N LYS A 74 -14.85 -3.89 6.81
CA LYS A 74 -15.37 -2.59 7.27
C LYS A 74 -14.27 -1.61 7.67
N GLU A 75 -13.08 -2.10 8.01
CA GLU A 75 -11.91 -1.31 8.39
C GLU A 75 -11.10 -0.84 7.18
N LYS A 76 -11.57 -1.08 5.95
CA LYS A 76 -10.89 -0.69 4.71
C LYS A 76 -10.32 0.72 4.76
N GLU A 77 -11.15 1.71 5.08
CA GLU A 77 -10.74 3.11 5.05
C GLU A 77 -9.63 3.40 6.06
N MET A 78 -9.69 2.76 7.22
CA MET A 78 -8.68 2.87 8.26
C MET A 78 -7.37 2.23 7.81
N MET A 79 -7.40 1.01 7.27
CA MET A 79 -6.23 0.34 6.70
C MET A 79 -5.58 1.14 5.58
N VAL A 80 -6.38 1.68 4.65
CA VAL A 80 -5.88 2.51 3.54
C VAL A 80 -5.20 3.78 4.08
N LYS A 81 -5.79 4.45 5.08
CA LYS A 81 -5.18 5.64 5.72
C LYS A 81 -3.86 5.31 6.41
N VAL A 82 -3.75 4.17 7.09
CA VAL A 82 -2.49 3.72 7.70
C VAL A 82 -1.40 3.57 6.64
N VAL A 83 -1.71 2.91 5.51
CA VAL A 83 -0.74 2.74 4.42
C VAL A 83 -0.35 4.10 3.83
N ILE A 84 -1.32 4.98 3.55
CA ILE A 84 -1.06 6.34 3.02
C ILE A 84 -0.11 7.10 3.94
N ASN A 85 -0.38 7.10 5.25
CA ASN A 85 0.46 7.79 6.21
C ASN A 85 1.90 7.27 6.14
N LEU A 86 2.12 5.96 6.10
CA LEU A 86 3.47 5.39 6.06
C LEU A 86 4.27 5.73 4.80
N ILE A 87 3.60 6.04 3.69
CA ILE A 87 4.25 6.41 2.42
C ILE A 87 4.11 7.89 2.07
N ASN A 88 3.60 8.72 2.98
CA ASN A 88 3.48 10.15 2.76
C ASN A 88 4.88 10.80 2.78
N HIS A 89 5.11 11.75 1.88
CA HIS A 89 6.36 12.51 1.79
C HIS A 89 6.76 13.26 3.07
N LYS A 90 5.81 13.52 3.97
CA LYS A 90 6.04 14.27 5.22
C LYS A 90 6.52 13.42 6.40
N ASN A 91 6.67 12.10 6.22
CA ASN A 91 7.09 11.16 7.26
C ASN A 91 8.53 10.66 7.08
#